data_AF-A0A5N5IMU4-F1
#
_entry.id   AF-A0A5N5IMU4-F1
#
_cell.length_a   1.000
_cell.length_b   1.000
_cell.length_c   1.000
_cell.angle_alpha   90.00
_cell.angle_beta   90.00
_cell.angle_gamma   90.00
#
_symmetry.space_group_name_H-M   'P 1'
#
loop_
_entity.id
_entity.type
_entity.pdbx_description
1 polymer ?
#
loop_
_entity_poly.entity_id
_entity_poly.type
_entity_poly.pdbx_seq_one_letter_code
_entity_poly.pdbx_strand_id
1 'polypeptide(L)'
;MKCDIFNIWEDLRTDLRNYVGKRVYNEHDVDDIMQTILIKVITYCEKKNDVRYIKAWLYRIAQHTIFDFYKKPRKTTLVDLEQLHLFVPDEYDENVFVWLDKFINGLPIDYSTPLRLSDIEGLPQKSIAAHLGLTLSATKSRILRARKKVRAKFDECGEVEYSENQMWRFTITKSCCLS
;
A
#
# COMPACT_ATOMS: atom_id res chain seq x y z
N MET A 1 4.17 -21.27 1.07
CA MET A 1 4.22 -21.53 -0.39
C MET A 1 5.66 -21.27 -0.85
N LYS A 2 6.29 -22.17 -1.64
CA LYS A 2 7.60 -21.84 -2.25
C LYS A 2 7.41 -20.58 -3.08
N CYS A 3 8.27 -19.58 -2.94
CA CYS A 3 8.14 -18.35 -3.71
C CYS A 3 8.34 -18.65 -5.19
N ASP A 4 7.24 -18.79 -5.92
CA ASP A 4 7.22 -18.92 -7.38
C ASP A 4 7.29 -17.52 -8.00
N ILE A 5 8.49 -16.96 -7.94
CA ILE A 5 8.74 -15.57 -8.30
C ILE A 5 8.38 -15.25 -9.75
N PHE A 6 8.49 -16.22 -10.65
CA PHE A 6 8.25 -16.02 -12.08
C PHE A 6 6.77 -15.74 -12.33
N ASN A 7 5.89 -16.59 -11.80
CA ASN A 7 4.44 -16.41 -11.92
C ASN A 7 3.98 -15.14 -11.17
N ILE A 8 4.51 -14.89 -9.96
CA ILE A 8 4.19 -13.69 -9.19
C ILE A 8 4.55 -12.41 -9.95
N TRP A 9 5.70 -12.40 -10.62
CA TRP A 9 6.17 -11.22 -11.33
C TRP A 9 5.41 -10.99 -12.62
N GLU A 10 5.19 -12.03 -13.43
CA GLU A 10 4.43 -11.90 -14.67
C GLU A 10 2.99 -11.41 -14.42
N ASP A 11 2.33 -11.89 -13.38
CA ASP A 11 0.96 -11.48 -13.05
C ASP A 11 0.86 -10.04 -12.54
N LEU A 12 1.90 -9.52 -11.87
CA LEU A 12 1.82 -8.23 -11.15
C LEU A 12 2.68 -7.13 -11.75
N ARG A 13 3.60 -7.43 -12.68
CA ARG A 13 4.57 -6.47 -13.21
C ARG A 13 3.88 -5.25 -13.84
N THR A 14 2.82 -5.45 -14.60
CA THR A 14 2.11 -4.35 -15.29
C THR A 14 1.42 -3.42 -14.29
N ASP A 15 0.64 -3.98 -13.36
CA ASP A 15 0.00 -3.22 -12.28
C ASP A 15 1.02 -2.47 -11.42
N LEU A 16 2.13 -3.14 -11.10
CA LEU A 16 3.20 -2.57 -10.28
C LEU A 16 3.93 -1.44 -11.01
N ARG A 17 4.21 -1.60 -12.30
CA ARG A 17 4.79 -0.53 -13.13
C ARG A 17 3.86 0.68 -13.15
N ASN A 18 2.56 0.47 -13.36
CA ASN A 18 1.58 1.54 -13.34
C ASN A 18 1.52 2.23 -11.97
N TYR A 19 1.59 1.45 -10.88
CA TYR A 19 1.64 1.98 -9.53
C TYR A 19 2.87 2.86 -9.26
N VAL A 20 4.04 2.46 -9.77
CA VAL A 20 5.31 3.21 -9.68
C VAL A 20 5.25 4.45 -10.58
N GLY A 21 4.80 4.32 -11.83
CA GLY A 21 4.70 5.41 -12.81
C GLY A 21 3.81 6.56 -12.35
N LYS A 22 2.75 6.28 -11.57
CA LYS A 22 1.91 7.31 -10.95
C LYS A 22 2.62 8.14 -9.87
N ARG A 23 3.77 7.67 -9.36
CA ARG A 23 4.48 8.25 -8.21
C ARG A 23 5.89 8.70 -8.56
N VAL A 24 6.32 8.54 -9.81
CA VAL A 24 7.68 8.78 -10.27
C VAL A 24 7.62 9.55 -11.59
N TYR A 25 8.36 10.65 -11.67
CA TYR A 25 8.19 11.66 -12.72
C TYR A 25 8.67 11.23 -14.12
N ASN A 26 9.77 10.48 -14.22
CA ASN A 26 10.39 10.08 -15.48
C ASN A 26 10.30 8.57 -15.67
N GLU A 27 10.00 8.10 -16.88
CA GLU A 27 9.98 6.68 -17.26
C GLU A 27 11.30 5.96 -16.99
N HIS A 28 12.45 6.61 -17.18
CA HIS A 28 13.75 6.02 -16.85
C HIS A 28 13.89 5.71 -15.35
N ASP A 29 13.36 6.60 -14.50
CA ASP A 29 13.36 6.39 -13.05
C ASP A 29 12.37 5.28 -12.66
N VAL A 30 11.26 5.14 -13.38
CA VAL A 30 10.31 4.03 -13.21
C VAL A 30 10.99 2.70 -13.51
N ASP A 31 11.73 2.60 -14.61
CA ASP A 31 12.47 1.39 -14.99
C ASP A 31 13.50 1.00 -13.93
N ASP A 32 14.29 1.96 -13.44
CA ASP A 32 15.29 1.74 -12.40
C ASP A 32 14.67 1.26 -11.07
N ILE A 33 13.53 1.85 -10.70
CA ILE A 33 12.79 1.45 -9.50
C ILE A 33 12.20 0.05 -9.68
N MET A 34 11.62 -0.27 -10.84
CA MET A 34 11.09 -1.60 -11.14
C MET A 34 12.18 -2.67 -11.07
N GLN A 35 13.37 -2.40 -11.64
CA GLN A 35 14.53 -3.30 -11.52
C GLN A 35 14.95 -3.50 -10.07
N THR A 36 15.02 -2.41 -9.29
CA THR A 36 15.38 -2.47 -7.87
C THR A 36 14.37 -3.31 -7.06
N ILE A 37 13.07 -3.19 -7.37
CA ILE A 37 12.03 -4.00 -6.74
C ILE A 37 12.23 -5.48 -7.09
N LEU A 38 12.44 -5.81 -8.37
CA LEU A 38 12.68 -7.18 -8.81
C LEU A 38 13.84 -7.84 -8.05
N ILE A 39 14.98 -7.13 -7.95
CA ILE A 39 16.16 -7.62 -7.21
C ILE A 39 15.79 -7.91 -5.75
N LYS A 40 15.10 -6.98 -5.07
CA LYS A 40 14.67 -7.17 -3.67
C LYS A 40 13.76 -8.39 -3.50
N VAL A 41 12.86 -8.64 -4.47
CA VAL A 41 11.94 -9.79 -4.46
C VAL A 41 12.71 -11.09 -4.65
N ILE A 42 13.61 -11.18 -5.64
CA ILE A 42 14.47 -12.35 -5.89
C ILE A 42 15.29 -12.67 -4.63
N THR A 43 16.01 -11.68 -4.09
CA THR A 43 16.87 -11.87 -2.90
C THR A 43 16.08 -12.32 -1.68
N TYR A 44 14.82 -11.88 -1.54
CA TYR A 44 13.98 -12.30 -0.42
C TYR A 44 13.51 -13.75 -0.57
N CYS A 45 13.17 -14.15 -1.80
CA CYS A 45 12.70 -15.49 -2.13
C CYS A 45 13.81 -16.55 -2.07
N GLU A 46 15.04 -16.20 -2.46
CA GLU A 46 16.22 -17.06 -2.29
C GLU A 46 16.48 -17.45 -0.83
N LYS A 47 16.11 -16.57 0.12
CA LYS A 47 16.24 -16.83 1.55
C LYS A 47 15.17 -17.78 2.12
N LYS A 48 14.38 -18.44 1.26
CA LYS A 48 13.30 -19.39 1.62
C LYS A 48 12.29 -18.84 2.63
N ASN A 49 12.07 -17.53 2.61
CA ASN A 49 11.05 -16.91 3.45
C ASN A 49 9.65 -17.24 2.90
N ASP A 50 8.72 -17.59 3.78
CA ASP A 50 7.33 -17.79 3.40
C ASP A 50 6.57 -16.45 3.40
N VAL A 51 5.90 -16.14 2.28
CA VAL A 51 5.09 -14.92 2.14
C VAL A 51 3.63 -15.32 2.03
N ARG A 52 2.86 -15.06 3.08
CA ARG A 52 1.43 -15.39 3.12
C ARG A 52 0.57 -14.49 2.22
N TYR A 53 0.97 -13.24 2.02
CA TYR A 53 0.24 -12.24 1.24
C TYR A 53 1.15 -11.55 0.22
N ILE A 54 1.45 -12.24 -0.88
CA ILE A 54 2.48 -11.83 -1.85
C ILE A 54 2.20 -10.46 -2.46
N LYS A 55 0.97 -10.20 -2.93
CA LYS A 55 0.60 -8.91 -3.55
C LYS A 55 0.84 -7.74 -2.59
N ALA A 56 0.32 -7.82 -1.36
CA ALA A 56 0.51 -6.80 -0.35
C ALA A 56 1.98 -6.60 0.06
N TRP A 57 2.75 -7.69 0.13
CA TRP A 57 4.18 -7.64 0.40
C TRP A 57 4.96 -6.96 -0.72
N LEU A 58 4.63 -7.26 -1.99
CA LEU A 58 5.25 -6.64 -3.16
C LEU A 58 5.00 -5.13 -3.22
N TYR A 59 3.76 -4.69 -2.99
CA TYR A 59 3.42 -3.26 -2.93
C TYR A 59 4.15 -2.53 -1.79
N ARG A 60 4.40 -3.19 -0.66
CA ARG A 60 5.22 -2.63 0.42
C ARG A 60 6.67 -2.43 -0.02
N ILE A 61 7.24 -3.39 -0.76
CA ILE A 61 8.60 -3.26 -1.32
C ILE A 61 8.64 -2.08 -2.31
N ALA A 62 7.64 -1.97 -3.19
CA ALA A 62 7.56 -0.86 -4.13
C ALA A 62 7.47 0.49 -3.43
N GLN A 63 6.57 0.62 -2.45
CA GLN A 63 6.42 1.86 -1.67
C GLN A 63 7.72 2.27 -0.97
N HIS A 64 8.41 1.33 -0.31
CA HIS A 64 9.69 1.62 0.33
C HIS A 64 10.77 1.99 -0.69
N THR A 65 10.77 1.36 -1.87
CA THR A 65 11.77 1.63 -2.92
C THR A 65 11.57 3.01 -3.54
N ILE A 66 10.33 3.43 -3.78
CA ILE A 66 9.99 4.80 -4.20
C ILE A 66 10.43 5.80 -3.12
N PHE A 67 10.15 5.50 -1.86
CA PHE A 67 10.55 6.37 -0.76
C PHE A 67 12.08 6.52 -0.66
N ASP A 68 12.82 5.40 -0.72
CA ASP A 68 14.29 5.39 -0.71
C ASP A 68 14.86 6.16 -1.90
N PHE A 69 14.21 6.08 -3.06
CA PHE A 69 14.59 6.80 -4.27
C PHE A 69 14.53 8.32 -4.07
N TYR A 70 13.44 8.85 -3.50
CA TYR A 70 13.30 10.29 -3.22
C TYR A 70 14.12 10.79 -2.02
N LYS A 71 14.45 9.90 -1.07
CA LYS A 71 15.24 10.26 0.11
C LYS A 71 16.74 10.41 -0.19
N LYS A 72 17.25 9.77 -1.24
CA LYS A 72 18.64 9.96 -1.66
C LYS A 72 18.84 11.43 -2.05
N PRO A 73 19.87 12.13 -1.55
CA PRO A 73 20.15 13.49 -1.96
C PRO A 73 20.52 13.49 -3.45
N ARG A 74 19.52 13.70 -4.32
CA ARG A 74 19.76 14.07 -5.71
C ARG A 74 20.42 15.44 -5.67
N LYS A 75 21.60 15.55 -6.30
CA LYS A 75 22.14 16.85 -6.68
C LYS A 75 21.01 17.57 -7.44
N THR A 76 20.69 18.74 -6.92
CA THR A 76 19.54 19.61 -7.17
C THR A 76 18.94 19.54 -8.57
N THR A 77 17.63 19.31 -8.64
CA THR A 77 16.75 20.03 -9.56
C THR A 77 15.50 20.39 -8.78
N LEU A 78 15.26 21.69 -8.61
CA LEU A 78 14.02 22.23 -8.08
C LEU A 78 12.91 21.80 -9.04
N VAL A 79 12.06 20.88 -8.59
CA VAL A 79 10.86 20.50 -9.35
C VAL A 79 9.69 21.23 -8.71
N ASP A 80 9.04 22.03 -9.54
CA ASP A 80 7.84 22.79 -9.22
C ASP A 80 6.73 21.86 -8.75
N LEU A 81 6.16 22.12 -7.57
CA LEU A 81 5.18 21.25 -6.91
C LEU A 81 3.81 21.25 -7.62
N GLU A 82 3.61 22.08 -8.63
CA GLU A 82 2.29 22.34 -9.25
C GLU A 82 1.87 21.35 -10.35
N GLN A 83 2.70 20.38 -10.77
CA GLN A 83 2.38 19.48 -11.89
C GLN A 83 2.09 18.02 -11.50
N LEU A 84 1.56 17.77 -10.29
CA LEU A 84 1.08 16.45 -9.90
C LEU A 84 -0.26 16.11 -10.59
N HIS A 85 -0.23 15.76 -11.87
CA HIS A 85 -1.40 15.21 -12.56
C HIS A 85 -1.71 13.80 -12.05
N LEU A 86 -2.67 13.71 -11.13
CA LEU A 86 -3.26 12.47 -10.66
C LEU A 86 -4.09 11.83 -11.78
N PHE A 87 -3.50 10.93 -12.55
CA PHE A 87 -4.25 10.04 -13.43
C PHE A 87 -4.79 8.86 -12.60
N VAL A 88 -6.11 8.80 -12.43
CA VAL A 88 -6.84 7.71 -11.77
C VAL A 88 -7.37 6.78 -12.86
N PRO A 89 -6.82 5.57 -13.04
CA PRO A 89 -7.39 4.56 -13.93
C PRO A 89 -8.70 4.03 -13.38
N ASP A 90 -9.65 3.85 -14.28
CA ASP A 90 -11.08 3.56 -14.05
C ASP A 90 -11.39 2.08 -13.72
N GLU A 91 -10.39 1.24 -13.48
CA GLU A 91 -10.60 -0.17 -13.11
C GLU A 91 -9.85 -0.49 -11.82
N TYR A 92 -10.38 0.02 -10.72
CA TYR A 92 -10.22 -0.61 -9.42
C TYR A 92 -11.52 -1.35 -9.11
N ASP A 93 -11.46 -2.46 -8.39
CA ASP A 93 -12.65 -3.07 -7.79
C ASP A 93 -13.25 -2.03 -6.84
N GLU A 94 -14.15 -1.18 -7.38
CA GLU A 94 -14.66 0.05 -6.76
C GLU A 94 -15.21 -0.24 -5.37
N ASN A 95 -15.70 -1.46 -5.16
CA ASN A 95 -16.24 -1.92 -3.91
C ASN A 95 -15.20 -1.82 -2.78
N VAL A 96 -14.02 -2.44 -2.91
CA VAL A 96 -13.10 -2.57 -1.77
C VAL A 96 -12.54 -1.22 -1.33
N PHE A 97 -12.21 -0.32 -2.26
CA PHE A 97 -11.68 1.00 -1.92
C PHE A 97 -12.73 1.92 -1.30
N VAL A 98 -13.97 1.91 -1.82
CA VAL A 98 -15.08 2.67 -1.23
C VAL A 98 -15.34 2.23 0.21
N TRP A 99 -15.32 0.93 0.47
CA TRP A 99 -15.53 0.40 1.82
C TRP A 99 -14.35 0.64 2.75
N LEU A 100 -13.11 0.54 2.25
CA LEU A 100 -11.92 0.90 3.00
C LEU A 100 -11.96 2.37 3.45
N ASP A 101 -12.30 3.29 2.54
CA ASP A 101 -12.40 4.71 2.87
C ASP A 101 -13.50 4.97 3.89
N LYS A 102 -14.69 4.35 3.74
CA LYS A 102 -15.76 4.41 4.74
C LYS A 102 -15.30 3.92 6.12
N PHE A 103 -14.61 2.78 6.20
CA PHE A 103 -14.14 2.25 7.48
C PHE A 103 -13.06 3.12 8.11
N ILE A 104 -12.16 3.71 7.32
CA ILE A 104 -11.15 4.65 7.82
C ILE A 104 -11.83 5.92 8.34
N ASN A 105 -12.78 6.48 7.59
CA ASN A 105 -13.51 7.69 7.98
C ASN A 105 -14.41 7.47 9.20
N GLY A 106 -14.89 6.24 9.42
CA GLY A 106 -15.63 5.85 10.63
C GLY A 106 -14.79 5.70 11.90
N LEU A 107 -13.46 5.78 11.81
CA LEU A 107 -12.60 5.77 13.00
C LEU A 107 -12.53 7.16 13.64
N PRO A 108 -12.30 7.24 14.97
CA PRO A 108 -11.97 8.51 15.61
C PRO A 108 -10.74 9.15 14.95
N ILE A 109 -10.72 10.48 14.87
CA ILE A 109 -9.69 11.26 14.15
C ILE A 109 -8.25 10.91 14.57
N ASP A 110 -8.05 10.62 15.86
CA ASP A 110 -6.77 10.18 16.43
C ASP A 110 -6.21 8.89 15.81
N TYR A 111 -7.06 8.10 15.15
CA TYR A 111 -6.71 6.85 14.48
C TYR A 111 -6.79 6.97 12.95
N SER A 112 -7.82 7.65 12.40
CA SER A 112 -8.00 7.77 10.95
C SER A 112 -6.89 8.60 10.32
N THR A 113 -6.56 9.78 10.88
CA THR A 113 -5.53 10.67 10.35
C THR A 113 -4.16 10.00 10.26
N PRO A 114 -3.56 9.46 11.34
CA PRO A 114 -2.24 8.83 11.23
C PRO A 114 -2.26 7.57 10.35
N LEU A 115 -3.39 6.85 10.27
CA LEU A 115 -3.52 5.72 9.35
C LEU A 115 -3.51 6.17 7.89
N ARG A 116 -4.21 7.25 7.55
CA ARG A 116 -4.27 7.81 6.18
C ARG A 116 -2.90 8.28 5.72
N LEU A 117 -2.25 9.10 6.54
CA LEU A 117 -0.91 9.62 6.28
C LEU A 117 0.11 8.48 6.08
N SER A 118 0.01 7.41 6.87
CA SER A 118 0.92 6.26 6.80
C SER A 118 0.64 5.35 5.61
N ASP A 119 -0.60 4.90 5.46
CA ASP A 119 -0.92 3.74 4.63
C ASP A 119 -1.50 4.14 3.26
N ILE A 120 -2.09 5.35 3.14
CA ILE A 120 -2.58 5.88 1.87
C ILE A 120 -1.55 6.82 1.25
N GLU A 121 -1.07 7.80 2.01
CA GLU A 121 -0.12 8.80 1.52
C GLU A 121 1.35 8.32 1.58
N GLY A 122 1.62 7.27 2.35
CA GLY A 122 2.96 6.65 2.40
C GLY A 122 4.01 7.46 3.16
N LEU A 123 3.59 8.38 4.03
CA LEU A 123 4.52 9.20 4.80
C LEU A 123 5.26 8.36 5.86
N PRO A 124 6.56 8.63 6.11
CA PRO A 124 7.28 7.98 7.18
C PRO A 124 6.66 8.29 8.53
N GLN A 125 6.50 7.27 9.38
CA GLN A 125 5.90 7.44 10.71
C GLN A 125 6.64 8.45 11.59
N LYS A 126 7.95 8.67 11.35
CA LYS A 126 8.72 9.74 12.02
C LYS A 126 8.27 11.13 11.58
N SER A 127 8.01 11.33 10.29
CA SER A 127 7.47 12.59 9.75
C SER A 127 6.04 12.81 10.22
N ILE A 128 5.22 11.75 10.26
CA ILE A 128 3.85 11.80 10.80
C ILE A 128 3.86 12.20 12.29
N ALA A 129 4.78 11.63 13.08
CA ALA A 129 4.94 11.98 14.49
C ALA A 129 5.24 13.48 14.67
N ALA A 130 6.17 14.02 13.87
CA ALA A 130 6.48 15.44 13.88
C ALA A 130 5.29 16.31 13.45
N HIS A 131 4.61 15.92 12.37
CA HIS A 131 3.47 16.65 11.80
C HIS A 131 2.27 16.71 12.76
N LEU A 132 2.01 15.62 13.51
CA LEU A 132 0.88 15.53 14.44
C LEU A 132 1.24 15.92 15.88
N GLY A 133 2.47 16.36 16.15
CA GLY A 133 2.93 16.68 17.51
C GLY A 133 2.95 15.49 18.47
N LEU A 134 3.17 14.27 17.94
CA LEU A 134 3.16 13.01 18.70
C LEU A 134 4.58 12.45 18.86
N THR A 135 4.76 11.57 19.85
CA THR A 135 5.97 10.74 19.90
C THR A 135 5.91 9.64 18.84
N LEU A 136 7.07 9.19 18.35
CA LEU A 136 7.14 8.07 17.39
C LEU A 136 6.45 6.80 17.93
N SER A 137 6.55 6.55 19.24
CA SER A 137 5.88 5.42 19.90
C SER A 137 4.36 5.57 19.88
N ALA A 138 3.85 6.76 20.19
CA ALA A 138 2.42 7.06 20.12
C ALA A 138 1.87 6.92 18.69
N THR A 139 2.59 7.44 17.69
CA THR A 139 2.22 7.32 16.26
C THR A 139 2.15 5.85 15.82
N LYS A 140 3.17 5.05 16.14
CA LYS A 140 3.18 3.60 15.87
C LYS A 140 1.98 2.90 16.50
N SER A 141 1.68 3.23 17.76
CA SER A 141 0.56 2.63 18.50
C SER A 141 -0.80 3.00 17.90
N ARG A 142 -0.99 4.27 17.54
CA ARG A 142 -2.22 4.76 16.89
C ARG A 142 -2.45 4.08 15.53
N ILE A 143 -1.43 4.01 14.67
CA ILE A 143 -1.53 3.32 13.37
C ILE A 143 -1.87 1.83 13.57
N LEU A 144 -1.18 1.15 14.49
CA LEU A 144 -1.45 -0.26 14.75
C LEU A 144 -2.88 -0.49 15.23
N ARG A 145 -3.37 0.33 16.16
CA ARG A 145 -4.75 0.26 16.66
C ARG A 145 -5.76 0.58 15.56
N ALA A 146 -5.48 1.57 14.72
CA ALA A 146 -6.32 1.92 13.59
C ALA A 146 -6.47 0.73 12.62
N ARG A 147 -5.35 0.09 12.23
CA ARG A 147 -5.35 -1.13 11.41
C ARG A 147 -6.18 -2.27 12.02
N LYS A 148 -6.08 -2.48 13.34
CA LYS A 148 -6.90 -3.49 14.04
C LYS A 148 -8.39 -3.17 13.97
N LYS A 149 -8.77 -1.90 14.13
CA LYS A 149 -10.17 -1.47 14.04
C LYS A 149 -10.73 -1.60 12.62
N VAL A 150 -9.96 -1.21 11.60
CA VAL A 150 -10.34 -1.42 10.20
C VAL A 150 -10.52 -2.92 9.91
N ARG A 151 -9.59 -3.76 10.36
CA ARG A 151 -9.72 -5.22 10.22
C ARG A 151 -10.99 -5.74 10.87
N ALA A 152 -11.27 -5.36 12.11
CA ALA A 152 -12.48 -5.78 12.80
C ALA A 152 -13.75 -5.38 12.03
N LYS A 153 -13.77 -4.19 11.40
CA LYS A 153 -14.88 -3.78 10.52
C LYS A 153 -15.02 -4.64 9.27
N PHE A 154 -13.92 -5.03 8.65
CA PHE A 154 -13.95 -5.99 7.54
C PHE A 154 -14.43 -7.38 7.99
N ASP A 155 -14.03 -7.84 9.18
CA ASP A 155 -14.47 -9.13 9.74
C ASP A 155 -15.97 -9.10 10.13
N GLU A 156 -16.49 -7.96 10.60
CA GLU A 156 -17.91 -7.75 10.91
C GLU A 156 -18.79 -7.66 9.65
N CYS A 157 -18.28 -7.05 8.57
CA CYS A 157 -19.06 -6.69 7.39
C CYS A 157 -18.79 -7.57 6.16
N GLY A 158 -17.90 -8.56 6.26
CA GLY A 158 -17.38 -9.30 5.12
C GLY A 158 -17.59 -10.80 5.19
N GLU A 159 -17.99 -11.39 4.07
CA GLU A 159 -17.89 -12.83 3.84
C GLU A 159 -16.70 -13.11 2.93
N VAL A 160 -15.83 -14.03 3.35
CA VAL A 160 -14.69 -14.50 2.57
C VAL A 160 -15.07 -15.83 1.94
N GLU A 161 -15.27 -15.85 0.62
CA GLU A 161 -15.41 -17.09 -0.13
C GLU A 161 -14.03 -17.61 -0.53
N TYR A 162 -13.68 -18.81 -0.08
CA TYR A 162 -12.46 -19.50 -0.48
C TYR A 162 -12.74 -20.35 -1.72
N SER A 163 -12.11 -20.03 -2.85
CA SER A 163 -12.07 -20.94 -4.01
C SER A 163 -10.84 -21.86 -3.93
N GLU A 164 -10.97 -23.08 -4.48
CA GLU A 164 -9.94 -24.12 -4.48
C GLU A 164 -8.58 -23.66 -5.06
N ASN A 165 -8.56 -22.55 -5.82
CA ASN A 165 -7.35 -21.99 -6.44
C ASN A 165 -6.71 -20.79 -5.67
N GLN A 166 -6.94 -20.65 -4.37
CA GLN A 166 -6.41 -19.55 -3.53
C GLN A 166 -6.83 -18.13 -3.95
N MET A 167 -7.79 -18.00 -4.86
CA MET A 167 -8.45 -16.73 -5.13
C MET A 167 -9.60 -16.58 -4.12
N TRP A 168 -9.41 -15.72 -3.12
CA TRP A 168 -10.46 -15.38 -2.18
C TRP A 168 -11.29 -14.24 -2.76
N ARG A 169 -12.61 -14.42 -2.81
CA ARG A 169 -13.54 -13.33 -3.14
C ARG A 169 -14.06 -12.77 -1.83
N PHE A 170 -13.89 -11.47 -1.63
CA PHE A 170 -14.41 -10.77 -0.47
C PHE A 170 -15.68 -10.04 -0.87
N THR A 171 -16.78 -10.40 -0.22
CA THR A 171 -18.08 -9.80 -0.51
C THR A 171 -18.56 -9.08 0.74
N ILE A 172 -18.85 -7.79 0.63
CA ILE A 172 -19.42 -7.03 1.76
C ILE A 172 -20.92 -7.26 1.79
N THR A 173 -21.41 -7.74 2.93
CA THR A 173 -22.83 -7.99 3.13
C THR A 173 -23.58 -6.66 3.27
N LYS A 174 -24.79 -6.60 2.69
CA LYS A 174 -25.63 -5.37 2.67
C LYS A 174 -25.97 -4.82 4.06
N SER A 175 -25.76 -5.59 5.14
CA SER A 175 -25.98 -5.14 6.52
C SER A 175 -25.04 -4.00 6.95
N CYS A 176 -23.91 -3.81 6.27
CA CYS A 176 -22.98 -2.71 6.52
C CYS A 176 -23.34 -1.41 5.76
N CYS A 177 -24.39 -1.43 4.92
CA CYS A 177 -24.81 -0.27 4.11
C CYS A 177 -25.53 0.83 4.90
N LEU A 178 -25.85 0.60 6.18
CA LEU A 178 -26.69 1.48 7.00
C LEU A 178 -26.01 1.83 8.32
N SER A 179 -24.98 2.68 8.28
CA SER A 179 -24.50 3.50 9.40
C SER A 179 -23.67 4.66 8.87
#